data_AF-A0A448T1U3-F1
#
_entry.id   AF-A0A448T1U3-F1
#
_cell.length_a   1.000
_cell.length_b   1.000
_cell.length_c   1.000
_cell.angle_alpha   90.00
_cell.angle_beta   90.00
_cell.angle_gamma   90.00
#
_symmetry.space_group_name_H-M   'P 1'
#
loop_
_entity.id
_entity.type
_entity.pdbx_description
1 polymer ?
#
loop_
_entity_poly.entity_id
_entity_poly.type
_entity_poly.pdbx_seq_one_letter_code
_entity_poly.pdbx_strand_id
1 'polypeptide(L)'
;MEVYTTENEQLDAVRNFFAENGKALVVGVVLGIGALVGWRYWQSNQTSSMMAASQSYQQVDVALASGKAEDVATAEKFIQANDNSYGVFAALDLAKHFAEQGDFAKAEQQLVVAQAMPKMKTCWRW
;
A
#
# COMPACT_ATOMS: atom_id res chain seq x y z
N MET A 1 -43.00 -39.72 -1.19
CA MET A 1 -42.23 -40.61 -2.06
C MET A 1 -42.70 -40.27 -3.47
N GLU A 2 -41.88 -39.73 -4.38
CA GLU A 2 -40.53 -40.18 -4.73
C GLU A 2 -39.65 -39.01 -5.17
N VAL A 3 -38.50 -38.89 -4.49
CA VAL A 3 -37.41 -37.97 -4.80
C VAL A 3 -36.46 -38.76 -5.71
N TYR A 4 -36.81 -38.91 -6.98
CA TYR A 4 -35.98 -39.63 -7.96
C TYR A 4 -36.15 -39.07 -9.37
N THR A 5 -35.79 -37.81 -9.59
CA THR A 5 -35.46 -37.30 -10.95
C THR A 5 -34.39 -36.21 -10.95
N THR A 6 -34.06 -35.64 -9.79
CA THR A 6 -33.32 -34.38 -9.74
C THR A 6 -31.84 -34.53 -10.09
N GLU A 7 -31.24 -35.71 -9.97
CA GLU A 7 -29.78 -35.85 -10.15
C GLU A 7 -29.39 -35.96 -11.63
N ASN A 8 -30.16 -36.72 -12.41
CA ASN A 8 -29.83 -37.01 -13.81
C ASN A 8 -30.17 -35.82 -14.72
N GLU A 9 -31.33 -35.18 -14.52
CA GLU A 9 -31.77 -34.03 -15.34
C GLU A 9 -31.01 -32.74 -15.02
N GLN A 10 -30.51 -32.56 -13.79
CA GLN A 10 -29.66 -31.41 -13.45
C GLN A 10 -28.30 -31.49 -14.16
N LEU A 11 -27.73 -32.70 -14.30
CA LEU A 11 -26.47 -32.90 -15.03
C LEU A 11 -26.62 -32.58 -16.52
N ASP A 12 -27.74 -32.94 -17.14
CA ASP A 12 -28.00 -32.63 -18.55
C ASP A 12 -28.28 -31.13 -18.78
N ALA A 13 -28.99 -30.46 -17.87
CA ALA A 13 -29.20 -29.01 -17.93
C ALA A 13 -27.87 -28.23 -17.79
N VAL A 14 -27.02 -28.64 -16.85
CA VAL A 14 -25.68 -28.06 -16.69
C VAL A 14 -24.81 -28.37 -17.93
N ARG A 15 -24.83 -29.60 -18.42
CA ARG A 15 -24.06 -29.98 -19.62
C ARG A 15 -24.46 -29.17 -20.84
N ASN A 16 -25.75 -28.96 -21.07
CA ASN A 16 -26.24 -28.10 -22.14
C ASN A 16 -25.86 -26.64 -21.92
N PHE A 17 -25.92 -26.14 -20.68
CA PHE A 17 -25.47 -24.77 -20.38
C PHE A 17 -24.00 -24.55 -20.72
N PHE A 18 -23.12 -25.49 -20.37
CA PHE A 18 -21.70 -25.45 -20.72
C PHE A 18 -21.46 -25.67 -22.22
N ALA A 19 -22.27 -26.48 -22.90
CA ALA A 19 -22.16 -26.70 -24.34
C ALA A 19 -22.58 -25.46 -25.16
N GLU A 20 -23.63 -24.77 -24.75
CA GLU A 20 -24.12 -23.55 -25.40
C GLU A 20 -23.26 -22.32 -25.07
N ASN A 21 -22.83 -22.18 -23.81
CA ASN A 21 -22.14 -20.97 -23.32
C ASN A 21 -20.64 -21.17 -23.07
N GLY A 22 -20.05 -22.30 -23.46
CA GLY A 22 -18.67 -22.64 -23.16
C GLY A 22 -17.66 -21.56 -23.60
N LYS A 23 -17.92 -20.87 -24.72
CA LYS A 23 -17.09 -19.74 -25.15
C LYS A 23 -17.16 -18.56 -24.19
N ALA A 24 -18.35 -18.18 -23.72
CA ALA A 24 -18.54 -17.09 -22.77
C ALA A 24 -17.94 -17.42 -21.39
N LEU A 25 -18.06 -18.68 -20.96
CA LEU A 25 -17.45 -19.18 -19.73
C LEU A 25 -15.92 -19.11 -19.77
N VAL A 26 -15.30 -19.54 -20.88
CA VAL A 26 -13.85 -19.43 -21.07
C VAL A 26 -13.41 -17.98 -21.06
N VAL A 27 -14.12 -17.08 -21.74
CA VAL A 27 -13.82 -15.64 -21.73
C VAL A 27 -13.95 -15.07 -20.31
N GLY A 28 -15.00 -15.43 -19.57
CA GLY A 28 -15.20 -15.00 -18.18
C GLY A 28 -14.08 -15.47 -17.25
N VAL A 29 -13.63 -16.72 -17.38
CA VAL A 29 -12.50 -17.26 -16.60
C VAL A 29 -11.20 -16.55 -16.94
N VAL A 30 -10.90 -16.32 -18.22
CA VAL A 30 -9.67 -15.62 -18.64
C VAL A 30 -9.67 -14.17 -18.14
N LEU A 31 -10.80 -13.47 -18.25
CA LEU A 31 -10.95 -12.12 -17.73
C LEU A 31 -10.83 -12.08 -16.20
N GLY A 32 -11.45 -13.03 -15.50
CA GLY A 32 -11.37 -13.15 -14.05
C GLY A 32 -9.93 -13.38 -13.56
N ILE A 33 -9.21 -14.30 -14.19
CA ILE A 33 -7.80 -14.58 -13.86
C ILE A 33 -6.94 -13.36 -14.21
N GLY A 34 -7.15 -12.73 -15.37
CA GLY A 34 -6.41 -11.54 -15.78
C GLY A 34 -6.59 -10.38 -14.79
N ALA A 35 -7.83 -10.12 -14.37
CA ALA A 35 -8.14 -9.11 -13.36
C ALA A 35 -7.48 -9.45 -12.01
N LEU A 36 -7.56 -10.71 -11.56
CA LEU A 36 -6.99 -11.14 -10.29
C LEU A 36 -5.47 -11.03 -10.29
N VAL A 37 -4.78 -11.49 -11.34
CA VAL A 37 -3.32 -11.41 -11.48
C VAL A 37 -2.87 -9.95 -11.61
N GLY A 38 -3.58 -9.15 -12.41
CA GLY A 38 -3.31 -7.70 -12.53
C GLY A 38 -3.44 -6.98 -11.19
N TRP A 39 -4.52 -7.25 -10.44
CA TRP A 39 -4.72 -6.71 -9.10
C TRP A 39 -3.63 -7.18 -8.13
N ARG A 40 -3.27 -8.48 -8.16
CA ARG A 40 -2.20 -9.06 -7.34
C ARG A 40 -0.85 -8.43 -7.63
N TYR A 41 -0.53 -8.18 -8.90
CA TYR A 41 0.71 -7.53 -9.32
C TYR A 41 0.78 -6.09 -8.80
N TRP A 42 -0.29 -5.32 -8.98
CA TRP A 42 -0.40 -3.96 -8.47
C TRP A 42 -0.27 -3.92 -6.94
N GLN A 43 -0.99 -4.78 -6.24
CA GLN A 43 -0.92 -4.91 -4.79
C GLN A 43 0.48 -5.32 -4.32
N SER A 44 1.14 -6.26 -5.00
CA SER A 44 2.49 -6.69 -4.65
C SER A 44 3.49 -5.56 -4.76
N ASN A 45 3.37 -4.71 -5.78
CA ASN A 45 4.26 -3.55 -5.93
C ASN A 45 4.07 -2.56 -4.78
N GLN A 46 2.81 -2.32 -4.37
CA GLN A 46 2.52 -1.48 -3.21
C GLN A 46 3.06 -2.11 -1.91
N THR A 47 2.85 -3.41 -1.70
CA THR A 47 3.33 -4.12 -0.50
C THR A 47 4.85 -4.15 -0.42
N SER A 48 5.57 -4.37 -1.54
CA SER A 48 7.03 -4.32 -1.57
C SER A 48 7.56 -2.92 -1.24
N SER A 49 6.91 -1.87 -1.72
CA SER A 49 7.23 -0.49 -1.34
C SER A 49 7.05 -0.25 0.16
N MET A 50 5.98 -0.79 0.76
CA MET A 50 5.73 -0.67 2.21
C MET A 50 6.75 -1.45 3.04
N MET A 51 7.15 -2.65 2.61
CA MET A 51 8.20 -3.42 3.29
C MET A 51 9.55 -2.71 3.23
N ALA A 52 9.92 -2.18 2.07
CA ALA A 52 11.16 -1.42 1.91
C ALA A 52 11.16 -0.13 2.74
N ALA A 53 10.05 0.61 2.76
CA ALA A 53 9.87 1.80 3.59
C ALA A 53 9.96 1.48 5.09
N SER A 54 9.37 0.36 5.54
CA SER A 54 9.46 -0.07 6.94
C SER A 54 10.89 -0.41 7.35
N GLN A 55 11.63 -1.14 6.51
CA GLN A 55 13.01 -1.53 6.82
C GLN A 55 13.96 -0.33 6.85
N SER A 56 13.70 0.68 6.01
CA SER A 56 14.49 1.91 5.98
C SER A 56 14.09 2.87 7.10
N TYR A 57 12.81 2.94 7.48
CA TYR A 57 12.37 3.68 8.67
C TYR A 57 12.99 3.13 9.95
N GLN A 58 13.08 1.80 10.10
CA GLN A 58 13.72 1.20 11.27
C GLN A 58 15.21 1.56 11.40
N GLN A 59 15.91 1.80 10.27
CA GLN A 59 17.29 2.29 10.29
C GLN A 59 17.37 3.77 10.70
N VAL A 60 16.40 4.57 10.25
CA VAL A 60 16.28 5.98 10.63
C VAL A 60 15.99 6.10 12.13
N ASP A 61 15.04 5.34 12.67
CA ASP A 61 14.71 5.34 14.10
C ASP A 61 15.92 4.99 14.98
N VAL A 62 16.66 3.94 14.63
CA VAL A 62 17.90 3.56 15.33
C VAL A 62 18.98 4.65 15.21
N ALA A 63 19.09 5.31 14.06
CA ALA A 63 20.03 6.40 13.84
C ALA A 63 19.65 7.62 14.69
N LEU A 64 18.39 8.08 14.67
CA LEU A 64 17.96 9.22 15.50
C LEU A 64 18.14 8.94 17.00
N ALA A 65 17.99 7.67 17.44
CA ALA A 65 18.24 7.29 18.83
C ALA A 65 19.72 7.47 19.26
N SER A 66 20.68 7.43 18.32
CA SER A 66 22.09 7.75 18.62
C SER A 66 22.38 9.24 18.75
N GLY A 67 21.46 10.11 18.32
CA GLY A 67 21.49 11.55 18.55
C GLY A 67 22.66 12.30 17.90
N LYS A 68 23.23 11.80 16.80
CA LYS A 68 24.32 12.46 16.07
C LYS A 68 23.76 13.39 15.00
N ALA A 69 24.53 14.42 14.67
CA ALA A 69 24.19 15.35 13.58
C ALA A 69 24.10 14.65 12.19
N GLU A 70 24.77 13.52 12.01
CA GLU A 70 24.72 12.70 10.78
C GLU A 70 23.35 12.00 10.60
N ASP A 71 22.62 11.83 11.70
CA ASP A 71 21.31 11.16 11.72
C ASP A 71 20.22 12.08 11.16
N VAL A 72 20.37 13.40 11.35
CA VAL A 72 19.51 14.43 10.77
C VAL A 72 19.53 14.39 9.24
N ALA A 73 20.72 14.36 8.64
CA ALA A 73 20.86 14.32 7.18
C ALA A 73 20.34 13.01 6.59
N THR A 74 20.43 11.92 7.35
CA THR A 74 19.88 10.61 6.96
C THR A 74 18.35 10.62 7.01
N ALA A 75 17.77 11.22 8.05
CA ALA A 75 16.33 11.41 8.19
C ALA A 75 15.77 12.30 7.07
N GLU A 76 16.41 13.44 6.77
CA GLU A 76 15.98 14.32 5.68
C GLU A 76 15.99 13.63 4.32
N LYS A 77 17.02 12.83 4.02
CA LYS A 77 17.06 12.02 2.79
C LYS A 77 15.94 10.99 2.75
N PHE A 78 15.62 10.37 3.88
CA PHE A 78 14.52 9.41 3.96
C PHE A 78 13.16 10.09 3.73
N ILE A 79 12.94 11.27 4.34
CA ILE A 79 11.75 12.09 4.15
C ILE A 79 11.59 12.46 2.66
N GLN A 80 12.67 12.90 2.00
CA GLN A 80 12.63 13.23 0.57
C GLN A 80 12.40 12.01 -0.33
N ALA A 81 12.89 10.83 0.07
CA ALA A 81 12.74 9.61 -0.71
C ALA A 81 11.36 8.94 -0.52
N ASN A 82 10.64 9.24 0.56
CA ASN A 82 9.40 8.56 0.94
C ASN A 82 8.24 9.55 1.12
N ASP A 83 7.47 9.81 0.06
CA ASP A 83 6.22 10.59 0.10
C ASP A 83 5.03 9.72 0.58
N ASN A 84 5.22 8.98 1.67
CA ASN A 84 4.24 8.06 2.25
C ASN A 84 4.14 8.30 3.77
N SER A 85 3.26 7.56 4.46
CA SER A 85 3.05 7.72 5.90
C SER A 85 4.34 7.59 6.74
N TYR A 86 5.32 6.80 6.29
CA TYR A 86 6.61 6.66 6.98
C TYR A 86 7.49 7.91 6.84
N GLY A 87 7.44 8.61 5.70
CA GLY A 87 8.11 9.90 5.55
C GLY A 87 7.55 10.96 6.50
N VAL A 88 6.23 10.95 6.71
CA VAL A 88 5.57 11.82 7.70
C VAL A 88 6.07 11.50 9.12
N PHE A 89 6.16 10.22 9.49
CA PHE A 89 6.68 9.82 10.81
C PHE A 89 8.13 10.23 10.99
N ALA A 90 8.99 10.00 9.99
CA ALA A 90 10.39 10.42 10.06
C ALA A 90 10.54 11.95 10.20
N ALA A 91 9.71 12.74 9.51
CA ALA A 91 9.69 14.20 9.67
C ALA A 91 9.24 14.63 11.08
N LEU A 92 8.28 13.91 11.66
CA LEU A 92 7.81 14.16 13.03
C LEU A 92 8.88 13.81 14.08
N ASP A 93 9.56 12.68 13.93
CA ASP A 93 10.64 12.25 14.82
C ASP A 93 11.82 13.23 14.74
N LEU A 94 12.15 13.69 13.54
CA LEU A 94 13.19 14.71 13.34
C LEU A 94 12.80 16.06 13.97
N ALA A 95 11.53 16.46 13.84
CA ALA A 95 11.02 17.66 14.50
C ALA A 95 11.12 17.55 16.03
N LYS A 96 10.78 16.38 16.58
CA LYS A 96 10.92 16.09 18.01
C LYS A 96 12.38 16.16 18.45
N HIS A 97 13.30 15.59 17.67
CA HIS A 97 14.73 15.65 17.96
C HIS A 97 15.27 17.09 18.04
N PHE A 98 14.88 17.95 17.10
CA PHE A 98 15.24 19.38 17.17
C PHE A 98 14.59 20.11 18.34
N ALA A 99 13.35 19.76 18.69
CA ALA A 99 12.68 20.33 19.86
C ALA A 99 13.38 19.94 21.17
N GLU A 100 13.85 18.70 21.30
CA GLU A 100 14.62 18.23 22.46
C GLU A 100 15.99 18.92 22.57
N GLN A 101 16.60 19.28 21.44
CA GLN A 101 17.84 20.08 21.41
C GLN A 101 17.62 21.58 21.64
N GLY A 102 16.37 22.04 21.73
CA GLY A 102 16.01 23.45 21.89
C GLY A 102 16.08 24.28 20.60
N ASP A 103 16.28 23.64 19.44
CA ASP A 103 16.27 24.30 18.12
C ASP A 103 14.86 24.32 17.53
N PHE A 104 14.00 25.15 18.13
CA PHE A 104 12.58 25.23 17.76
C PHE A 104 12.34 25.71 16.33
N ALA A 105 13.25 26.51 15.76
CA ALA A 105 13.15 26.99 14.39
C ALA A 105 13.24 25.83 13.39
N LYS A 106 14.18 24.90 13.60
CA LYS A 106 14.29 23.69 12.78
C LYS A 106 13.16 22.69 13.06
N ALA A 107 12.72 22.58 14.31
CA ALA A 107 11.58 21.75 14.67
C ALA A 107 10.31 22.19 13.93
N GLU A 108 10.02 23.50 13.89
CA GLU A 108 8.88 24.05 13.15
C GLU A 108 8.97 23.75 11.66
N GLN A 109 10.15 23.93 11.04
CA GLN A 109 10.36 23.63 9.63
C GLN A 109 10.05 22.16 9.31
N GLN A 110 10.54 21.22 10.12
CA GLN A 110 10.27 19.79 9.92
C GLN A 110 8.80 19.43 10.17
N LEU A 111 8.14 20.10 11.11
CA LEU A 111 6.70 19.97 11.33
C LEU A 111 5.87 20.47 10.15
N VAL A 112 6.27 21.57 9.50
CA VAL A 112 5.63 22.06 8.28
C VAL A 112 5.81 21.07 7.13
N VAL A 113 7.00 20.48 7.01
CA VAL A 113 7.25 19.41 6.03
C VAL A 113 6.34 18.20 6.30
N ALA A 114 6.26 17.72 7.54
CA ALA A 114 5.36 16.62 7.92
C ALA A 114 3.89 16.92 7.62
N GLN A 115 3.44 18.16 7.86
CA GLN A 115 2.08 18.62 7.56
C GLN A 115 1.80 18.78 6.06
N ALA A 116 2.83 19.02 5.24
CA ALA A 116 2.72 19.20 3.79
C ALA A 116 2.86 17.88 3.00
N MET A 117 3.37 16.82 3.62
CA MET A 117 3.49 15.47 3.07
C MET A 117 2.19 14.66 2.90
N PRO A 118 0.98 15.03 3.38
CA PRO A 118 -0.22 14.40 2.87
C PRO A 118 -0.47 14.99 1.48
N LYS A 119 0.14 14.38 0.46
CA LYS A 119 -0.49 14.33 -0.86
C LYS A 119 -1.70 13.40 -0.78
N MET A 120 -2.65 13.74 0.08
CA MET A 120 -4.05 13.42 -0.17
C MET A 120 -4.39 14.16 -1.45
N LYS A 121 -4.04 13.56 -2.60
CA LYS A 121 -4.65 13.91 -3.87
C LYS A 121 -6.13 13.85 -3.55
N THR A 122 -6.75 15.02 -3.52
CA THR A 122 -8.16 15.20 -3.31
C THR A 122 -8.85 14.40 -4.40
N CYS A 123 -9.15 13.14 -4.10
CA CYS A 123 -9.84 12.20 -5.00
C CYS A 123 -11.34 12.57 -5.13
N TRP A 124 -11.71 13.77 -4.68
CA TRP A 124 -13.07 14.29 -4.56
C TRP A 124 -13.14 15.75 -5.02
N ARG A 125 -12.43 16.08 -6.11
CA ARG A 125 -12.67 17.31 -6.87
C ARG A 125 -13.03 16.99 -8.31
N TRP A 126 -14.09 16.20 -8.50
CA TRP A 126 -14.96 16.15 -9.67
C TRP A 126 -16.33 15.66 -9.23
#